data_AF-A0A842T9C2-F1
#
_entry.id   AF-A0A842T9C2-F1
#
_cell.length_a   1.000
_cell.length_b   1.000
_cell.length_c   1.000
_cell.angle_alpha   90.00
_cell.angle_beta   90.00
_cell.angle_gamma   90.00
#
_symmetry.space_group_name_H-M   'P 1'
#
loop_
_entity.id
_entity.type
_entity.pdbx_description
1 polymer ?
#
loop_
_entity_poly.entity_id
_entity_poly.type
_entity_poly.pdbx_seq_one_letter_code
_entity_poly.pdbx_strand_id
1 'polypeptide(L)'
;MTNKSFSLEDLYPKYVINSKGEKKPFEETKIATVLNKETGLDMHIAENVAEDVLRKVIGLGVDEITTNHLRELVCVELTQRGMNKHRNLFARAINLENISFKLDEEYLNQFKQKQPDWGPLGHFTYKRTYARIIEKEGRKEEFWETIRRVVEGCYSIQKEHCMKLSLPWDSKKAQKSAQKMFEKIW
;
A
#
# COMPACT_ATOMS: atom_id res chain seq x y z
N MET A 1 44.26 22.66 15.31
CA MET A 1 43.53 21.39 15.39
C MET A 1 42.07 21.73 15.66
N THR A 2 41.20 21.53 14.67
CA THR A 2 39.79 21.89 14.78
C THR A 2 39.12 20.94 15.78
N ASN A 3 38.68 21.51 16.90
CA ASN A 3 37.82 20.87 17.88
C ASN A 3 36.48 20.56 17.21
N LYS A 4 36.39 19.47 16.46
CA LYS A 4 35.08 18.93 16.06
C LYS A 4 34.53 18.25 17.30
N SER A 5 33.63 18.95 18.00
CA SER A 5 32.82 18.31 19.03
C SER A 5 31.99 17.24 18.33
N PHE A 6 32.27 15.98 18.62
CA PHE A 6 31.51 14.85 18.11
C PHE A 6 30.06 15.00 18.59
N SER A 7 29.11 15.12 17.66
CA SER A 7 27.68 15.12 17.95
C SER A 7 27.08 13.76 17.61
N LEU A 8 26.09 13.31 18.37
CA LEU A 8 25.29 12.13 18.03
C LEU A 8 24.61 12.28 16.66
N GLU A 9 24.33 13.52 16.26
CA GLU A 9 23.77 13.85 14.94
C GLU A 9 24.69 13.46 13.79
N ASP A 10 26.01 13.43 14.02
CA ASP A 10 26.99 13.04 13.01
C ASP A 10 26.95 11.54 12.68
N LEU A 11 26.30 10.73 13.54
CA LEU A 11 26.18 9.28 13.38
C LEU A 11 24.92 8.86 12.63
N TYR A 12 23.92 9.75 12.52
CA TYR A 12 22.68 9.43 11.84
C TYR A 12 22.83 9.53 10.32
N PRO A 13 22.00 8.80 9.55
CA PRO A 13 21.84 9.07 8.14
C PRO A 13 21.44 10.54 7.96
N LYS A 14 21.94 11.18 6.91
CA LYS A 14 21.58 12.57 6.61
C LYS A 14 20.16 12.68 6.05
N TYR A 15 19.72 11.63 5.35
CA TYR A 15 18.45 11.67 4.61
C TYR A 15 17.63 10.39 4.70
N VAL A 16 16.32 10.55 4.61
CA VAL A 16 15.34 9.49 4.42
C VAL A 16 14.70 9.62 3.03
N ILE A 17 14.62 8.51 2.30
CA ILE A 17 13.98 8.43 0.98
C ILE A 17 12.63 7.73 1.12
N ASN A 18 11.55 8.38 0.69
CA ASN A 18 10.20 7.78 0.73
C ASN A 18 9.91 6.87 -0.48
N SER A 19 8.74 6.20 -0.50
CA SER A 19 8.37 5.30 -1.61
C SER A 19 8.23 5.98 -2.98
N LYS A 20 8.08 7.31 -3.02
CA LYS A 20 8.06 8.11 -4.26
C LYS A 20 9.45 8.53 -4.73
N GLY A 21 10.51 8.18 -4.00
CA GLY A 21 11.88 8.60 -4.27
C GLY A 21 12.21 10.02 -3.79
N GLU A 22 11.32 10.68 -3.05
CA GLU A 22 11.59 12.01 -2.51
C GLU A 22 12.53 11.91 -1.31
N LYS A 23 13.58 12.74 -1.33
CA LYS A 23 14.61 12.82 -0.29
C LYS A 23 14.27 13.89 0.74
N LYS A 24 14.24 13.53 2.02
CA LYS A 24 13.98 14.45 3.14
C LYS A 24 15.08 14.33 4.20
N PRO A 25 15.34 15.37 5.00
CA PRO A 25 16.24 15.28 6.15
C PRO A 25 15.80 14.15 7.09
N PHE A 26 16.78 13.44 7.65
CA PHE A 26 16.51 12.46 8.70
C PHE A 26 16.12 13.17 10.00
N GLU A 27 15.07 12.69 10.65
CA GLU A 27 14.60 13.20 11.93
C GLU A 27 14.33 12.00 12.85
N GLU A 28 15.14 11.83 13.88
CA GLU A 28 15.15 10.68 14.77
C GLU A 28 13.85 10.53 15.58
N THR A 29 13.25 11.65 15.98
CA THR A 29 11.98 11.71 16.72
C THR A 29 10.79 11.19 15.89
N LYS A 30 10.90 11.15 14.55
CA LYS A 30 9.82 10.67 13.69
C LYS A 30 9.54 9.19 13.84
N ILE A 31 10.52 8.38 14.22
CA ILE A 31 10.32 6.92 14.35
C ILE A 31 9.30 6.62 15.45
N ALA A 32 9.50 7.19 16.65
CA ALA A 32 8.61 6.99 17.80
C ALA A 32 7.21 7.57 17.53
N THR A 33 7.13 8.79 17.02
CA THR A 33 5.85 9.47 16.75
C THR A 33 5.02 8.75 15.70
N VAL A 34 5.63 8.22 14.63
CA VAL A 34 4.94 7.42 13.62
C VAL A 34 4.50 6.08 14.18
N LEU A 35 5.36 5.40 14.97
CA LEU A 35 5.02 4.13 15.62
C LEU A 35 3.82 4.26 16.57
N ASN A 36 3.83 5.26 17.44
CA ASN A 36 2.71 5.57 18.33
C ASN A 36 1.43 5.86 17.52
N LYS A 37 1.50 6.75 16.53
CA LYS A 37 0.34 7.14 15.72
C LYS A 37 -0.28 5.98 14.96
N GLU A 38 0.54 5.12 14.33
CA GLU A 38 0.04 4.04 13.47
C GLU A 38 -0.43 2.80 14.26
N THR A 39 0.12 2.58 15.45
CA THR A 39 -0.17 1.35 16.22
C THR A 39 -0.97 1.58 17.50
N GLY A 40 -1.04 2.81 17.98
CA GLY A 40 -1.55 3.15 19.30
C GLY A 40 -0.65 2.66 20.46
N LEU A 41 0.59 2.25 20.17
CA LEU A 41 1.56 1.86 21.19
C LEU A 41 1.87 3.06 22.10
N ASP A 42 1.92 2.84 23.40
CA ASP A 42 2.29 3.87 24.37
C ASP A 42 3.57 4.62 23.95
N MET A 43 3.56 5.95 24.08
CA MET A 43 4.65 6.79 23.55
C MET A 43 5.99 6.46 24.20
N HIS A 44 6.02 6.20 25.50
CA HIS A 44 7.26 5.86 26.20
C HIS A 44 7.83 4.52 25.70
N ILE A 45 6.96 3.54 25.45
CA ILE A 45 7.38 2.28 24.83
C ILE A 45 7.84 2.50 23.39
N ALA A 46 7.16 3.36 22.62
CA ALA A 46 7.53 3.68 21.25
C ALA A 46 8.90 4.38 21.16
N GLU A 47 9.24 5.25 22.11
CA GLU A 47 10.56 5.88 22.25
C GLU A 47 11.66 4.83 22.51
N ASN A 48 11.43 3.89 23.43
CA ASN A 48 12.36 2.79 23.69
C ASN A 48 12.57 1.90 22.45
N VAL A 49 11.50 1.66 21.67
CA VAL A 49 11.62 0.93 20.40
C VAL A 49 12.44 1.73 19.39
N ALA A 50 12.16 3.03 19.26
CA ALA A 50 12.86 3.91 18.32
C ALA A 50 14.36 4.01 18.64
N GLU A 51 14.73 4.06 19.92
CA GLU A 51 16.14 4.12 20.33
C GLU A 51 16.93 2.89 19.86
N ASP A 52 16.38 1.69 19.99
CA ASP A 52 17.02 0.46 19.48
C ASP A 52 17.07 0.42 17.94
N VAL A 53 16.04 0.93 17.26
CA VAL A 53 16.08 1.11 15.81
C VAL A 53 17.21 2.07 15.41
N LEU A 54 17.35 3.20 16.10
CA LEU A 54 18.39 4.19 15.82
C LEU A 54 19.80 3.59 16.00
N ARG A 55 20.02 2.79 17.04
CA ARG A 55 21.29 2.04 17.23
C ARG A 55 21.60 1.15 16.03
N LYS A 56 20.60 0.43 15.52
CA LYS A 56 20.76 -0.42 14.31
C LYS A 56 21.03 0.42 13.07
N VAL A 57 20.32 1.54 12.89
CA VAL A 57 20.51 2.47 11.76
C VAL A 57 21.93 3.04 11.76
N ILE A 58 22.43 3.49 12.91
CA ILE A 58 23.83 3.96 13.06
C ILE A 58 24.81 2.85 12.66
N GLY A 59 24.54 1.61 13.09
CA GLY A 59 25.37 0.45 12.77
C GLY A 59 25.44 0.11 11.27
N LEU A 60 24.50 0.59 10.45
CA LEU A 60 24.55 0.43 8.99
C LEU A 60 25.59 1.36 8.33
N GLY A 61 25.94 2.49 8.96
CA GLY A 61 26.92 3.44 8.44
C GLY A 61 26.54 4.05 7.09
N VAL A 62 25.24 4.21 6.81
CA VAL A 62 24.74 4.75 5.53
C VAL A 62 24.40 6.24 5.63
N ASP A 63 24.73 7.01 4.59
CA ASP A 63 24.34 8.43 4.49
C ASP A 63 22.84 8.62 4.24
N GLU A 64 22.17 7.61 3.67
CA GLU A 64 20.76 7.66 3.25
C GLU A 64 20.06 6.34 3.57
N ILE A 65 18.82 6.41 4.04
CA ILE A 65 18.01 5.22 4.36
C ILE A 65 16.59 5.35 3.81
N THR A 66 15.97 4.26 3.36
CA THR A 66 14.59 4.30 2.86
C THR A 66 13.57 4.18 3.99
N THR A 67 12.37 4.74 3.81
CA THR A 67 11.26 4.57 4.75
C THR A 67 10.88 3.11 4.96
N ASN A 68 11.04 2.28 3.92
CA ASN A 68 10.75 0.84 4.00
C ASN A 68 11.76 0.13 4.90
N HIS A 69 13.05 0.41 4.74
CA HIS A 69 14.09 -0.17 5.59
C HIS A 69 13.88 0.24 7.06
N LEU A 70 13.59 1.51 7.35
CA LEU A 70 13.25 1.96 8.71
C LEU A 70 12.06 1.18 9.28
N ARG A 71 11.00 0.98 8.48
CA ARG A 71 9.83 0.22 8.90
C ARG A 71 10.12 -1.26 9.16
N GLU A 72 11.01 -1.87 8.38
CA GLU A 72 11.47 -3.25 8.62
C GLU A 72 12.23 -3.37 9.93
N LEU A 73 13.15 -2.44 10.24
CA LEU A 73 13.87 -2.42 11.50
C LEU A 73 12.94 -2.27 12.71
N VAL A 74 11.95 -1.39 12.62
CA VAL A 74 10.90 -1.26 13.67
C VAL A 74 10.12 -2.56 13.81
N CYS A 75 9.74 -3.22 12.71
CA CYS A 75 9.03 -4.50 12.77
C CYS A 75 9.87 -5.59 13.45
N VAL A 76 11.18 -5.64 13.17
CA VAL A 76 12.12 -6.57 13.82
C VAL A 76 12.16 -6.31 15.32
N GLU A 77 12.29 -5.06 15.76
CA GLU A 77 12.30 -4.68 17.17
C GLU A 77 11.01 -5.06 17.91
N LEU A 78 9.86 -4.81 17.29
CA LEU A 78 8.57 -5.18 17.88
C LEU A 78 8.42 -6.70 17.97
N THR A 79 8.93 -7.45 16.99
CA THR A 79 8.95 -8.92 17.04
C THR A 79 9.87 -9.44 18.15
N GLN A 80 11.07 -8.87 18.30
CA GLN A 80 12.02 -9.26 19.36
C GLN A 80 11.42 -9.04 20.76
N ARG A 81 10.59 -8.01 20.93
CA ARG A 81 9.84 -7.73 22.18
C ARG A 81 8.54 -8.52 22.34
N GLY A 82 8.21 -9.42 21.42
CA GLY A 82 6.95 -10.18 21.45
C GLY A 82 5.68 -9.34 21.19
N MET A 83 5.83 -8.08 20.73
CA MET A 83 4.74 -7.12 20.51
C MET A 83 4.04 -7.34 19.17
N ASN A 84 3.62 -8.59 18.91
CA ASN A 84 3.07 -9.02 17.62
C ASN A 84 1.85 -8.21 17.17
N LYS A 85 0.99 -7.76 18.10
CA LYS A 85 -0.16 -6.90 17.81
C LYS A 85 0.27 -5.57 17.17
N HIS A 86 1.20 -4.85 17.80
CA HIS A 86 1.69 -3.57 17.30
C HIS A 86 2.51 -3.74 16.03
N ARG A 87 3.33 -4.80 15.96
CA ARG A 87 4.06 -5.17 14.74
C ARG A 87 3.13 -5.38 13.57
N ASN A 88 2.03 -6.11 13.75
CA ASN A 88 1.06 -6.34 12.68
C ASN A 88 0.34 -5.05 12.27
N LEU A 89 0.04 -4.14 13.22
CA LEU A 89 -0.51 -2.83 12.91
C LEU A 89 0.47 -1.98 12.09
N PHE A 90 1.74 -1.91 12.51
CA PHE A 90 2.77 -1.15 11.83
C PHE A 90 3.09 -1.72 10.43
N ALA A 91 3.14 -3.05 10.32
CA ALA A 91 3.34 -3.74 9.05
C ALA A 91 2.15 -3.58 8.07
N ARG A 92 0.92 -3.33 8.55
CA ARG A 92 -0.22 -3.04 7.65
C ARG A 92 0.03 -1.76 6.83
N ALA A 93 0.71 -0.76 7.37
CA ALA A 93 1.04 0.48 6.65
C ALA A 93 2.07 0.28 5.52
N ILE A 94 2.85 -0.80 5.57
CA ILE A 94 3.75 -1.23 4.48
C ILE A 94 2.94 -1.82 3.31
N ASN A 95 1.77 -2.39 3.59
CA ASN A 95 1.01 -3.19 2.63
C ASN A 95 0.01 -2.39 1.78
N LEU A 96 -0.16 -1.07 1.97
CA LEU A 96 -1.14 -0.28 1.21
C LEU A 96 -0.91 -0.26 -0.30
N GLU A 97 0.35 -0.21 -0.76
CA GLU A 97 0.69 -0.36 -2.19
C GLU A 97 0.35 -1.76 -2.73
N ASN A 98 0.19 -2.76 -1.85
CA ASN A 98 -0.09 -4.15 -2.21
C ASN A 98 -1.58 -4.53 -2.07
N ILE A 99 -2.49 -3.57 -1.82
CA ILE A 99 -3.94 -3.86 -1.69
C ILE A 99 -4.67 -3.79 -3.03
N SER A 100 -4.13 -3.09 -4.01
CA SER A 100 -4.77 -2.99 -5.33
C SER A 100 -4.81 -4.35 -6.02
N PHE A 101 -6.00 -4.75 -6.47
CA PHE A 101 -6.22 -5.89 -7.33
C PHE A 101 -6.50 -5.41 -8.76
N LYS A 102 -5.88 -6.06 -9.74
CA LYS A 102 -6.05 -5.78 -11.16
C LYS A 102 -6.35 -7.05 -11.91
N LEU A 103 -7.33 -7.02 -12.80
CA LEU A 103 -7.57 -8.13 -13.73
C LEU A 103 -6.46 -8.19 -14.76
N ASP A 104 -6.17 -9.39 -15.24
CA ASP A 104 -5.17 -9.60 -16.30
C ASP A 104 -5.61 -8.86 -17.58
N GLU A 105 -4.71 -8.04 -18.15
CA GLU A 105 -5.02 -7.25 -19.35
C GLU A 105 -5.29 -8.16 -20.57
N GLU A 106 -4.62 -9.31 -20.65
CA GLU A 106 -4.88 -10.31 -21.69
C GLU A 106 -6.32 -10.82 -21.65
N TYR A 107 -6.86 -11.06 -20.45
CA TYR A 107 -8.24 -11.46 -20.26
C TYR A 107 -9.21 -10.32 -20.64
N LEU A 108 -8.88 -9.06 -20.35
CA LEU A 108 -9.74 -7.92 -20.67
C LEU A 108 -9.79 -7.63 -22.18
N ASN A 109 -8.72 -7.94 -22.93
CA ASN A 109 -8.65 -7.67 -24.36
C ASN A 109 -9.79 -8.29 -25.17
N GLN A 110 -10.37 -9.40 -24.71
CA GLN A 110 -11.51 -10.04 -25.38
C GLN A 110 -12.81 -9.22 -25.36
N PHE A 111 -12.89 -8.16 -24.55
CA PHE A 111 -14.07 -7.31 -24.37
C PHE A 111 -13.93 -5.89 -24.91
N LYS A 112 -12.71 -5.42 -25.21
CA LYS A 112 -12.40 -4.00 -25.50
C LYS A 112 -13.16 -3.38 -26.70
N GLN A 113 -13.80 -4.20 -27.52
CA GLN A 113 -14.57 -3.77 -28.70
C GLN A 113 -15.92 -4.50 -28.84
N LYS A 114 -16.35 -5.21 -27.79
CA LYS A 114 -17.63 -5.90 -27.78
C LYS A 114 -18.65 -5.10 -27.00
N GLN A 115 -19.91 -5.36 -27.28
CA GLN A 115 -21.04 -4.85 -26.52
C GLN A 115 -21.96 -6.04 -26.22
N PRO A 116 -22.58 -6.11 -25.03
CA PRO A 116 -23.62 -7.08 -24.77
C PRO A 116 -24.84 -6.81 -25.66
N ASP A 117 -25.76 -7.77 -25.73
CA ASP A 117 -27.04 -7.54 -26.40
C ASP A 117 -27.93 -6.66 -25.52
N TRP A 118 -27.87 -5.35 -25.79
CA TRP A 118 -28.54 -4.32 -25.01
C TRP A 118 -30.05 -4.24 -25.22
N GLY A 119 -30.58 -4.86 -26.27
CA GLY A 119 -31.91 -4.55 -26.77
C GLY A 119 -32.08 -3.07 -27.18
N PRO A 120 -33.32 -2.59 -27.35
CA PRO A 120 -33.59 -1.29 -27.99
C PRO A 120 -33.11 -0.05 -27.23
N LEU A 121 -33.11 -0.08 -25.88
CA LEU A 121 -32.84 1.09 -25.03
C LEU A 121 -31.76 0.86 -23.97
N GLY A 122 -31.20 -0.36 -23.87
CA GLY A 122 -30.28 -0.73 -22.79
C GLY A 122 -28.99 0.09 -22.80
N HIS A 123 -28.35 0.22 -23.97
CA HIS A 123 -27.07 0.92 -24.10
C HIS A 123 -27.19 2.40 -23.73
N PHE A 124 -28.23 3.07 -24.21
CA PHE A 124 -28.49 4.48 -23.90
C PHE A 124 -28.75 4.68 -22.40
N THR A 125 -29.58 3.81 -21.81
CA THR A 125 -29.87 3.85 -20.37
C THR A 125 -28.59 3.68 -19.57
N TYR A 126 -27.78 2.67 -19.89
CA TYR A 126 -26.49 2.41 -19.26
C TYR A 126 -25.53 3.61 -19.34
N LYS A 127 -25.31 4.15 -20.54
CA LYS A 127 -24.42 5.31 -20.75
C LYS A 127 -24.90 6.53 -19.97
N ARG A 128 -26.21 6.69 -19.76
CA ARG A 128 -26.78 7.80 -19.00
C ARG A 128 -26.64 7.60 -17.48
N THR A 129 -26.90 6.40 -16.96
CA THR A 129 -27.06 6.17 -15.52
C THR A 129 -25.84 5.59 -14.82
N TYR A 130 -25.04 4.76 -15.50
CA TYR A 130 -23.97 3.97 -14.85
C TYR A 130 -22.57 4.31 -15.35
N ALA A 131 -22.41 4.65 -16.62
CA ALA A 131 -21.10 4.93 -17.20
C ALA A 131 -20.50 6.22 -16.62
N ARG A 132 -19.31 6.12 -16.02
CA ARG A 132 -18.59 7.28 -15.49
C ARG A 132 -17.79 8.00 -16.59
N ILE A 133 -17.44 9.26 -16.35
CA ILE A 133 -16.58 10.04 -17.25
C ILE A 133 -15.12 9.66 -16.98
N ILE A 134 -14.38 9.35 -18.05
CA ILE A 134 -12.93 9.18 -18.04
C ILE A 134 -12.34 10.55 -18.44
N GLU A 135 -12.03 11.38 -17.44
CA GLU A 135 -11.56 12.76 -17.62
C GLU A 135 -10.39 12.88 -18.61
N LYS A 136 -9.44 11.94 -18.55
CA LYS A 136 -8.26 11.91 -19.43
C LYS A 136 -8.60 11.77 -20.91
N GLU A 137 -9.71 11.11 -21.22
CA GLU A 137 -10.12 10.77 -22.59
C GLU A 137 -11.35 11.57 -23.05
N GLY A 138 -11.97 12.34 -22.15
CA GLY A 138 -13.17 13.14 -22.45
C GLY A 138 -14.39 12.30 -22.87
N ARG A 139 -14.42 11.00 -22.53
CA ARG A 139 -15.52 10.08 -22.90
C ARG A 139 -16.09 9.36 -21.69
N LYS A 140 -17.27 8.75 -21.87
CA LYS A 140 -17.85 7.84 -20.87
C LYS A 140 -17.29 6.42 -21.02
N GLU A 141 -17.14 5.74 -19.89
CA GLU A 141 -16.75 4.33 -19.80
C GLU A 141 -17.59 3.44 -20.74
N GLU A 142 -16.93 2.50 -21.41
CA GLU A 142 -17.56 1.34 -22.01
C GLU A 142 -17.98 0.34 -20.95
N PHE A 143 -18.92 -0.55 -21.29
CA PHE A 143 -19.49 -1.47 -20.30
C PHE A 143 -18.44 -2.37 -19.66
N TRP A 144 -17.50 -2.88 -20.46
CA TRP A 144 -16.40 -3.71 -19.94
C TRP A 144 -15.50 -2.92 -18.95
N GLU A 145 -15.34 -1.61 -19.13
CA GLU A 145 -14.58 -0.74 -18.21
C GLU A 145 -15.34 -0.54 -16.90
N THR A 146 -16.67 -0.39 -16.96
CA THR A 146 -17.51 -0.36 -15.76
C THR A 146 -17.43 -1.67 -14.99
N ILE A 147 -17.55 -2.82 -15.66
CA ILE A 147 -17.43 -4.13 -14.98
C ILE A 147 -16.02 -4.27 -14.40
N ARG A 148 -14.97 -3.94 -15.16
CA ARG A 148 -13.58 -3.94 -14.68
C ARG A 148 -13.47 -3.15 -13.37
N ARG A 149 -13.96 -1.91 -13.35
CA ARG A 149 -13.92 -1.04 -12.16
C ARG A 149 -14.64 -1.67 -10.97
N VAL A 150 -15.81 -2.27 -11.19
CA VAL A 150 -16.60 -2.92 -10.13
C VAL A 150 -15.88 -4.15 -9.58
N VAL A 151 -15.40 -5.03 -10.46
CA VAL A 151 -14.70 -6.27 -10.08
C VAL A 151 -13.38 -5.95 -9.40
N GLU A 152 -12.54 -5.09 -9.98
CA GLU A 152 -11.27 -4.69 -9.37
C GLU A 152 -11.48 -4.01 -8.01
N GLY A 153 -12.53 -3.19 -7.87
CA GLY A 153 -12.89 -2.57 -6.59
C GLY A 153 -13.28 -3.60 -5.53
N CYS A 154 -14.13 -4.58 -5.88
CA CYS A 154 -14.56 -5.64 -4.97
C CYS A 154 -13.37 -6.48 -4.47
N TYR A 155 -12.50 -6.93 -5.37
CA TYR A 155 -11.35 -7.76 -5.01
C TYR A 155 -10.24 -6.98 -4.32
N SER A 156 -10.10 -5.66 -4.58
CA SER A 156 -9.17 -4.82 -3.81
C SER A 156 -9.61 -4.70 -2.36
N ILE A 157 -10.90 -4.48 -2.10
CA ILE A 157 -11.46 -4.44 -0.74
C ILE A 157 -11.32 -5.82 -0.05
N GLN A 158 -11.54 -6.91 -0.79
CA GLN A 158 -11.35 -8.25 -0.24
C GLN A 158 -9.88 -8.52 0.11
N LYS A 159 -8.94 -8.12 -0.76
CA LYS A 159 -7.49 -8.23 -0.53
C LYS A 159 -7.09 -7.42 0.70
N GLU A 160 -7.60 -6.20 0.83
CA GLU A 160 -7.42 -5.37 2.03
C GLU A 160 -7.88 -6.10 3.29
N HIS A 161 -9.10 -6.66 3.27
CA HIS A 161 -9.65 -7.38 4.41
C HIS A 161 -8.79 -8.57 4.80
N CYS A 162 -8.35 -9.38 3.82
CA CYS A 162 -7.46 -10.50 4.07
C CYS A 162 -6.13 -10.05 4.69
N MET A 163 -5.49 -9.01 4.13
CA MET A 163 -4.23 -8.49 4.67
C MET A 163 -4.41 -7.91 6.08
N LYS A 164 -5.49 -7.17 6.32
CA LYS A 164 -5.84 -6.60 7.63
C LYS A 164 -5.97 -7.70 8.67
N LEU A 165 -6.68 -8.79 8.37
CA LEU A 165 -6.89 -9.89 9.32
C LEU A 165 -5.80 -10.96 9.29
N SER A 166 -4.72 -10.74 8.53
CA SER A 166 -3.64 -11.74 8.33
C SER A 166 -4.19 -13.09 7.84
N LEU A 167 -5.24 -13.05 7.03
CA LEU A 167 -5.81 -14.20 6.34
C LEU A 167 -5.03 -14.49 5.06
N PRO A 168 -4.94 -15.75 4.64
CA PRO A 168 -4.27 -16.11 3.40
C PRO A 168 -4.99 -15.49 2.19
N TRP A 169 -4.22 -14.91 1.28
CA TRP A 169 -4.68 -14.43 -0.02
C TRP A 169 -4.01 -15.22 -1.13
N ASP A 170 -4.81 -15.94 -1.93
CA ASP A 170 -4.34 -16.66 -3.11
C ASP A 170 -4.65 -15.84 -4.36
N SER A 171 -3.61 -15.22 -4.94
CA SER A 171 -3.74 -14.40 -6.15
C SER A 171 -4.26 -15.16 -7.36
N LYS A 172 -3.93 -16.44 -7.53
CA LYS A 172 -4.38 -17.24 -8.68
C LYS A 172 -5.87 -17.57 -8.54
N LYS A 173 -6.29 -17.95 -7.34
CA LYS A 173 -7.71 -18.19 -7.03
C LYS A 173 -8.52 -16.90 -7.19
N ALA A 174 -8.00 -15.78 -6.70
CA ALA A 174 -8.62 -14.47 -6.84
C ALA A 174 -8.81 -14.08 -8.32
N GLN A 175 -7.79 -14.25 -9.18
CA GLN A 175 -7.93 -14.01 -10.63
C GLN A 175 -9.06 -14.84 -11.25
N LYS A 176 -9.05 -16.16 -11.05
CA LYS A 176 -10.09 -17.04 -11.59
C LYS A 176 -11.50 -16.66 -11.13
N SER A 177 -11.63 -16.32 -9.84
CA SER A 177 -12.90 -15.91 -9.26
C SER A 177 -13.36 -14.54 -9.78
N ALA A 178 -12.43 -13.60 -9.96
CA ALA A 178 -12.71 -12.27 -10.50
C ALA A 178 -13.12 -12.33 -11.98
N GLN A 179 -12.44 -13.14 -12.78
CA GLN A 179 -12.80 -13.42 -14.18
C GLN A 179 -14.21 -14.02 -14.25
N LYS A 180 -14.51 -15.04 -13.44
CA LYS A 180 -15.87 -15.62 -13.37
C LYS A 180 -16.94 -14.62 -12.95
N MET A 181 -16.62 -13.70 -12.03
CA MET A 181 -17.53 -12.60 -11.67
C MET A 181 -17.75 -11.65 -12.85
N PHE A 182 -16.68 -11.30 -13.57
CA PHE A 182 -16.74 -10.47 -14.77
C PHE A 182 -17.64 -11.11 -15.84
N GLU A 183 -17.42 -12.38 -16.17
CA GLU A 183 -18.23 -13.15 -17.14
C GLU A 183 -19.71 -13.23 -16.77
N LYS A 184 -20.04 -13.23 -15.48
CA LYS A 184 -21.44 -13.28 -15.02
C LYS A 184 -22.17 -11.96 -15.11
N ILE A 185 -21.43 -10.85 -15.15
CA ILE A 185 -21.99 -9.50 -15.30
C ILE A 185 -22.05 -9.12 -16.78
N TRP A 186 -21.08 -9.59 -17.57
CA TRP A 186 -21.02 -9.40 -19.02
C TRP A 186 -22.15 -10.14 -19.75
#